data_AF-A0A9E0TZ15-F1
#
_entry.id   AF-A0A9E0TZ15-F1
#
_cell.length_a   1.000
_cell.length_b   1.000
_cell.length_c   1.000
_cell.angle_alpha   90.00
_cell.angle_beta   90.00
_cell.angle_gamma   90.00
#
_symmetry.space_group_name_H-M   'P 1'
#
loop_
_entity.id
_entity.type
_entity.pdbx_description
1 polymer ?
#
loop_
_entity_poly.entity_id
_entity_poly.type
_entity_poly.pdbx_seq_one_letter_code
_entity_poly.pdbx_strand_id
1 'polypeptide(L)'
;MSRIYNFSAGPAMLPEEVLKQAASEMTDWRGSGMSVMEMSHRGKEYISIAKKAEADLREIMEIPDNYKVLFLQGGASSQFAMIPMNLLRGRNTADYINTGQWSKKAIAEAKRFCNVNIAATSEAGNFTTITPRSEWKLNPDAAYVHYTPNDVLNNSFTTG
;
A
#
# COMPACT_ATOMS: atom_id res chain seq x y z
N MET A 1 -26.32 23.59 -2.19
CA MET A 1 -25.01 24.04 -1.67
C MET A 1 -23.91 23.41 -2.52
N SER A 2 -22.84 24.14 -2.84
CA SER A 2 -21.69 23.58 -3.56
C SER A 2 -20.91 22.62 -2.67
N ARG A 3 -20.36 21.55 -3.27
CA ARG A 3 -19.52 20.58 -2.56
C ARG A 3 -18.19 21.23 -2.14
N ILE A 4 -17.75 20.98 -0.91
CA ILE A 4 -16.48 21.49 -0.38
C ILE A 4 -15.30 20.77 -1.04
N TYR A 5 -14.26 21.51 -1.41
CA TYR A 5 -12.98 20.95 -1.84
C TYR A 5 -12.18 20.49 -0.62
N ASN A 6 -11.92 19.18 -0.54
CA ASN A 6 -11.17 18.58 0.56
C ASN A 6 -9.78 18.12 0.08
N PHE A 7 -8.73 18.84 0.51
CA PHE A 7 -7.32 18.56 0.20
C PHE A 7 -6.61 17.69 1.26
N SER A 8 -7.36 16.93 2.07
CA SER A 8 -6.79 16.00 3.04
C SER A 8 -5.85 14.98 2.37
N ALA A 9 -4.67 14.79 2.96
CA ALA A 9 -3.67 13.84 2.51
C ALA A 9 -4.02 12.37 2.80
N GLY A 10 -5.01 12.13 3.67
CA GLY A 10 -5.42 10.78 4.09
C GLY A 10 -6.18 10.78 5.42
N PRO A 11 -7.42 10.25 5.50
CA PRO A 11 -8.25 9.77 4.38
C PRO A 11 -8.53 10.88 3.34
N ALA A 12 -8.57 10.50 2.06
CA ALA A 12 -8.72 11.43 0.93
C ALA A 12 -10.19 11.60 0.51
N MET A 13 -10.46 12.61 -0.31
CA MET A 13 -11.78 12.86 -0.88
C MET A 13 -12.20 11.74 -1.85
N LEU A 14 -13.36 11.12 -1.61
CA LEU A 14 -13.94 10.10 -2.49
C LEU A 14 -14.74 10.72 -3.65
N PRO A 15 -14.90 10.04 -4.80
CA PRO A 15 -15.85 10.43 -5.84
C PRO A 15 -17.28 10.50 -5.29
N GLU A 16 -18.08 11.46 -5.75
CA GLU A 16 -19.46 11.66 -5.22
C GLU A 16 -20.35 10.46 -5.49
N GLU A 17 -20.24 9.89 -6.68
CA GLU A 17 -21.09 8.80 -7.13
C GLU A 17 -20.88 7.54 -6.28
N VAL A 18 -19.66 7.31 -5.78
CA VAL A 18 -19.37 6.21 -4.84
C VAL A 18 -20.11 6.42 -3.52
N LEU A 19 -20.10 7.65 -2.99
CA LEU A 19 -20.81 7.98 -1.74
C LEU A 19 -22.32 7.85 -1.91
N LYS A 20 -22.87 8.33 -3.04
CA LYS A 20 -24.30 8.23 -3.36
C LYS A 20 -24.75 6.77 -3.46
N GLN A 21 -23.98 5.94 -4.16
CA GLN A 21 -24.30 4.52 -4.31
C GLN A 21 -24.26 3.79 -2.96
N ALA A 22 -23.20 4.00 -2.17
CA ALA A 22 -23.10 3.38 -0.85
C ALA A 22 -24.25 3.82 0.07
N ALA A 23 -24.66 5.08 0.01
CA ALA A 23 -25.81 5.59 0.76
C ALA A 23 -27.12 4.96 0.29
N SER A 24 -27.37 4.86 -1.02
CA SER A 24 -28.61 4.28 -1.57
C SER A 24 -28.75 2.79 -1.30
N GLU A 25 -27.62 2.06 -1.22
CA GLU A 25 -27.59 0.61 -1.00
C GLU A 25 -27.38 0.24 0.49
N MET A 26 -27.32 1.22 1.40
CA MET A 26 -26.87 1.01 2.79
C MET A 26 -27.74 0.03 3.57
N THR A 27 -29.07 0.09 3.39
CA THR A 27 -30.04 -0.75 4.11
C THR A 27 -30.51 -1.96 3.31
N ASP A 28 -30.26 -1.96 2.00
CA ASP A 28 -30.60 -3.06 1.11
C ASP A 28 -29.62 -3.09 -0.06
N TRP A 29 -28.56 -3.89 0.11
CA TRP A 29 -27.56 -4.04 -0.93
C TRP A 29 -28.16 -4.85 -2.07
N ARG A 30 -28.39 -4.19 -3.21
CA ARG A 30 -28.85 -4.79 -4.48
C ARG A 30 -30.08 -5.69 -4.36
N GLY A 31 -31.03 -5.35 -3.48
CA GLY A 31 -32.27 -6.12 -3.29
C GLY A 31 -32.08 -7.42 -2.51
N SER A 32 -30.97 -7.56 -1.78
CA SER A 32 -30.72 -8.72 -0.91
C SER A 32 -31.55 -8.71 0.37
N GLY A 33 -32.17 -7.57 0.71
CA GLY A 33 -32.88 -7.35 1.96
C GLY A 33 -31.96 -7.16 3.17
N MET A 34 -30.65 -6.95 2.96
CA MET A 34 -29.65 -6.78 4.02
C MET A 34 -28.62 -5.70 3.67
N SER A 35 -28.07 -5.06 4.70
CA SER A 35 -26.88 -4.22 4.54
C SER A 35 -25.64 -5.06 4.22
N VAL A 36 -24.70 -4.51 3.44
CA VAL A 36 -23.38 -5.14 3.25
C VAL A 36 -22.65 -5.41 4.57
N MET A 37 -22.92 -4.60 5.60
CA MET A 37 -22.30 -4.75 6.93
C MET A 37 -22.85 -5.94 7.74
N GLU A 38 -24.02 -6.47 7.35
CA GLU A 38 -24.68 -7.60 8.02
C GLU A 38 -24.40 -8.94 7.31
N MET A 39 -23.83 -8.88 6.11
CA MET A 39 -23.54 -10.07 5.30
C MET A 39 -22.48 -10.96 5.96
N SER A 40 -22.75 -12.26 5.94
CA SER A 40 -21.70 -13.24 6.23
C SER A 40 -20.59 -13.15 5.18
N HIS A 41 -19.33 -13.06 5.62
CA HIS A 41 -18.15 -13.07 4.75
C HIS A 41 -18.02 -14.38 3.93
N ARG A 42 -18.76 -15.42 4.29
CA ARG A 42 -18.84 -16.70 3.56
C ARG A 42 -20.11 -16.81 2.70
N GLY A 43 -21.01 -15.84 2.79
CA GLY A 43 -22.24 -15.77 2.01
C GLY A 43 -21.95 -15.49 0.54
N LYS A 44 -22.87 -15.88 -0.35
CA LYS A 44 -22.69 -15.74 -1.81
C LYS A 44 -22.58 -14.26 -2.20
N GLU A 45 -23.34 -13.41 -1.55
CA GLU A 45 -23.41 -11.96 -1.73
C GLU A 45 -22.03 -11.34 -1.44
N TYR A 46 -21.48 -11.54 -0.24
CA TYR A 46 -20.17 -10.99 0.11
C TYR A 46 -19.02 -11.59 -0.73
N ILE A 47 -19.05 -12.90 -1.00
CA ILE A 47 -18.05 -13.53 -1.89
C ILE A 47 -18.08 -12.88 -3.28
N SER A 48 -19.25 -12.51 -3.80
CA SER A 48 -19.36 -11.80 -5.07
C SER A 48 -18.70 -10.42 -5.02
N ILE A 49 -18.83 -9.70 -3.91
CA ILE A 49 -18.20 -8.39 -3.69
C ILE A 49 -16.67 -8.55 -3.66
N ALA A 50 -16.16 -9.49 -2.87
CA ALA A 50 -14.73 -9.73 -2.73
C ALA A 50 -14.09 -10.16 -4.07
N LYS A 51 -14.73 -11.07 -4.81
CA LYS A 51 -14.25 -11.50 -6.13
C LYS A 51 -14.27 -10.37 -7.14
N LYS A 52 -15.32 -9.56 -7.15
CA LYS A 52 -15.40 -8.40 -8.04
C LYS A 52 -14.32 -7.36 -7.70
N ALA A 53 -14.12 -7.06 -6.42
CA ALA A 53 -13.06 -6.14 -5.99
C ALA A 53 -11.66 -6.63 -6.39
N GLU A 54 -11.36 -7.93 -6.26
CA GLU A 54 -10.10 -8.50 -6.76
C GLU A 54 -9.99 -8.38 -8.28
N ALA A 55 -11.04 -8.77 -9.02
CA ALA A 55 -11.03 -8.75 -10.48
C ALA A 55 -10.86 -7.34 -11.03
N ASP A 56 -11.62 -6.37 -10.51
CA ASP A 56 -11.53 -4.96 -10.92
C ASP A 56 -10.12 -4.39 -10.65
N LEU A 57 -9.51 -4.72 -9.50
CA LEU A 57 -8.14 -4.28 -9.21
C LEU A 57 -7.12 -4.92 -10.17
N ARG A 58 -7.27 -6.21 -10.49
CA ARG A 58 -6.40 -6.89 -11.47
C ARG A 58 -6.52 -6.27 -12.84
N GLU A 59 -7.73 -5.92 -13.28
CA GLU A 59 -7.98 -5.26 -14.56
C GLU A 59 -7.34 -3.87 -14.61
N ILE A 60 -7.60 -3.02 -13.60
CA ILE A 60 -7.11 -1.63 -13.56
C ILE A 60 -5.58 -1.56 -13.51
N MET A 61 -4.95 -2.48 -12.78
CA MET A 61 -3.51 -2.48 -12.52
C MET A 61 -2.74 -3.50 -13.39
N GLU A 62 -3.43 -4.17 -14.32
CA GLU A 62 -2.88 -5.22 -15.19
C GLU A 62 -2.09 -6.31 -14.42
N ILE A 63 -2.63 -6.77 -13.29
CA ILE A 63 -1.93 -7.71 -12.39
C ILE A 63 -1.95 -9.13 -12.98
N PRO A 64 -0.79 -9.74 -13.28
CA PRO A 64 -0.74 -11.07 -13.88
C PRO A 64 -1.09 -12.20 -12.89
N ASP A 65 -1.44 -13.37 -13.43
CA ASP A 65 -1.94 -14.52 -12.65
C ASP A 65 -0.92 -15.12 -11.67
N ASN A 66 0.38 -14.88 -11.90
CA ASN A 66 1.46 -15.30 -11.02
C ASN A 66 1.60 -14.41 -9.76
N TYR A 67 0.79 -13.36 -9.61
CA TYR A 67 0.68 -12.55 -8.40
C TYR A 67 -0.63 -12.83 -7.65
N LYS A 68 -0.60 -12.70 -6.33
CA LYS A 68 -1.77 -12.81 -5.45
C LYS A 68 -2.18 -11.43 -4.94
N VAL A 69 -3.50 -11.16 -4.93
CA VAL A 69 -4.09 -9.94 -4.37
C VAL A 69 -4.63 -10.27 -2.97
N LEU A 70 -4.29 -9.45 -1.98
CA LEU A 70 -4.69 -9.63 -0.59
C LEU A 70 -5.35 -8.36 -0.06
N PHE A 71 -6.53 -8.49 0.56
CA PHE A 71 -7.19 -7.41 1.30
C PHE A 71 -6.96 -7.62 2.80
N LEU A 72 -6.07 -6.83 3.40
CA LEU A 72 -5.60 -7.01 4.78
C LEU A 72 -5.92 -5.80 5.67
N GLN A 73 -6.11 -6.06 6.97
CA GLN A 73 -6.27 -5.03 7.99
C GLN A 73 -4.91 -4.52 8.52
N GLY A 74 -4.94 -3.44 9.30
CA GLY A 74 -3.76 -2.88 9.98
C GLY A 74 -3.00 -1.80 9.19
N GLY A 75 -3.43 -1.51 7.96
CA GLY A 75 -2.86 -0.45 7.12
C GLY A 75 -1.41 -0.70 6.70
N ALA A 76 -0.78 0.29 6.06
CA ALA A 76 0.60 0.16 5.59
C ALA A 76 1.61 -0.07 6.74
N SER A 77 1.35 0.50 7.92
CA SER A 77 2.22 0.36 9.09
C SER A 77 2.36 -1.09 9.54
N SER A 78 1.32 -1.93 9.48
CA SER A 78 1.44 -3.35 9.80
C SER A 78 2.30 -4.09 8.78
N GLN A 79 2.26 -3.67 7.51
CA GLN A 79 3.03 -4.29 6.43
C GLN A 79 4.53 -4.01 6.56
N PHE A 80 4.95 -2.91 7.17
CA PHE A 80 6.38 -2.65 7.46
C PHE A 80 7.01 -3.77 8.30
N ALA A 81 6.24 -4.44 9.16
CA ALA A 81 6.68 -5.60 9.92
C ALA A 81 6.44 -6.92 9.17
N MET A 82 5.28 -7.07 8.52
CA MET A 82 4.93 -8.32 7.83
C MET A 82 5.86 -8.64 6.65
N ILE A 83 6.35 -7.62 5.93
CA ILE A 83 7.25 -7.80 4.79
C ILE A 83 8.54 -8.54 5.22
N PRO A 84 9.36 -8.05 6.17
CA PRO A 84 10.57 -8.77 6.57
C PRO A 84 10.26 -10.14 7.18
N MET A 85 9.19 -10.27 7.99
CA MET A 85 8.82 -11.56 8.58
C MET A 85 8.56 -12.66 7.53
N ASN A 86 8.05 -12.30 6.34
CA ASN A 86 7.71 -13.26 5.29
C ASN A 86 8.76 -13.37 4.19
N LEU A 87 9.43 -12.28 3.82
CA LEU A 87 10.28 -12.22 2.62
C LEU A 87 11.76 -12.49 2.89
N LEU A 88 12.22 -12.49 4.14
CA LEU A 88 13.63 -12.79 4.46
C LEU A 88 14.05 -14.19 4.02
N ARG A 89 13.16 -15.19 4.13
CA ARG A 89 13.33 -16.55 3.58
C ARG A 89 14.72 -17.17 3.83
N GLY A 90 15.25 -17.02 5.04
CA GLY A 90 16.56 -17.55 5.46
C GLY A 90 17.76 -16.62 5.20
N ARG A 91 17.57 -15.51 4.50
CA ARG A 91 18.53 -14.40 4.46
C ARG A 91 18.35 -13.51 5.69
N ASN A 92 19.39 -12.74 6.03
CA ASN A 92 19.38 -11.85 7.19
C ASN A 92 19.57 -10.37 6.81
N THR A 93 19.52 -10.03 5.52
CA THR A 93 19.73 -8.66 5.05
C THR A 93 18.64 -8.23 4.07
N ALA A 94 18.30 -6.94 4.06
CA ALA A 94 17.37 -6.35 3.10
C ALA A 94 17.80 -4.91 2.76
N ASP A 95 17.65 -4.53 1.50
CA ASP A 95 18.01 -3.21 1.00
C ASP A 95 16.82 -2.25 1.10
N TYR A 96 17.08 -1.01 1.51
CA TYR A 96 16.09 0.05 1.60
C TYR A 96 16.59 1.32 0.91
N ILE A 97 15.69 1.96 0.15
CA ILE A 97 15.91 3.28 -0.45
C ILE A 97 15.18 4.31 0.44
N ASN A 98 15.95 5.15 1.12
CA ASN A 98 15.44 6.14 2.08
C ASN A 98 15.18 7.49 1.40
N THR A 99 13.95 7.70 0.95
CA THR A 99 13.49 8.88 0.20
C THR A 99 12.47 9.74 0.94
N GLY A 100 12.17 9.43 2.21
CA GLY A 100 11.28 10.24 3.02
C GLY A 100 10.77 9.57 4.29
N GLN A 101 9.78 10.21 4.92
CA GLN A 101 9.25 9.82 6.23
C GLN A 101 8.65 8.41 6.25
N TRP A 102 7.99 7.99 5.16
CA TRP A 102 7.43 6.63 5.12
C TRP A 102 8.52 5.57 4.99
N SER A 103 9.57 5.84 4.20
CA SER A 103 10.72 4.94 4.12
C SER A 103 11.46 4.84 5.46
N LYS A 104 11.60 5.94 6.23
CA LYS A 104 12.15 5.92 7.59
C LYS A 104 11.38 5.01 8.53
N LYS A 105 10.05 5.05 8.48
CA LYS A 105 9.19 4.17 9.30
C LYS A 105 9.36 2.70 8.91
N ALA A 106 9.38 2.40 7.61
CA ALA A 106 9.62 1.04 7.13
C ALA A 106 11.00 0.50 7.56
N ILE A 107 12.04 1.33 7.44
CA ILE A 107 13.41 1.01 7.88
C ILE A 107 13.46 0.75 9.38
N ALA A 108 12.84 1.61 10.19
CA ALA A 108 12.85 1.48 11.64
C ALA A 108 12.21 0.15 12.09
N GLU A 109 11.11 -0.24 11.45
CA GLU A 109 10.44 -1.50 11.76
C GLU A 109 11.26 -2.71 11.27
N ALA A 110 11.83 -2.66 10.06
CA ALA A 110 12.60 -3.76 9.48
C ALA A 110 13.90 -4.09 10.25
N LYS A 111 14.52 -3.08 10.88
CA LYS A 111 15.69 -3.25 11.76
C LYS A 111 15.44 -4.18 12.95
N ARG A 112 14.17 -4.43 13.30
CA ARG A 112 13.78 -5.38 14.36
C ARG A 112 13.87 -6.84 13.92
N PHE A 113 13.97 -7.10 12.61
CA PHE A 113 13.87 -8.43 12.01
C PHE A 113 15.09 -8.84 11.19
N CYS A 114 15.87 -7.87 10.67
CA CYS A 114 17.03 -8.14 9.82
C CYS A 114 18.04 -6.98 9.83
N ASN A 115 19.21 -7.23 9.23
CA ASN A 115 20.20 -6.20 8.95
C ASN A 115 19.77 -5.37 7.74
N VAL A 116 19.29 -4.16 7.99
CA VAL A 116 18.89 -3.22 6.94
C VAL A 116 20.13 -2.54 6.34
N ASN A 117 20.30 -2.66 5.03
CA ASN A 117 21.25 -1.86 4.25
C ASN A 117 20.53 -0.68 3.61
N ILE A 118 21.02 0.54 3.86
CA ILE A 118 20.50 1.75 3.19
C ILE A 118 21.26 1.91 1.87
N ALA A 119 20.71 1.29 0.82
CA ALA A 119 21.36 1.25 -0.49
C ALA A 119 21.41 2.62 -1.18
N ALA A 120 20.45 3.51 -0.88
CA ALA A 120 20.46 4.90 -1.33
C ALA A 120 19.64 5.79 -0.39
N THR A 121 19.97 7.08 -0.33
CA THR A 121 19.22 8.05 0.46
C THR A 121 19.38 9.48 -0.05
N SER A 122 18.31 10.26 0.07
CA SER A 122 18.31 11.71 -0.18
C SER A 122 18.14 12.54 1.09
N GLU A 123 18.41 11.96 2.26
CA GLU A 123 18.26 12.63 3.56
C GLU A 123 19.10 13.92 3.68
N ALA A 124 20.33 13.91 3.15
CA ALA A 124 21.20 15.10 3.15
C ALA A 124 20.62 16.28 2.35
N GLY A 125 19.79 15.99 1.33
CA GLY A 125 19.07 16.98 0.54
C GLY A 125 17.65 17.24 1.03
N ASN A 126 17.33 16.90 2.28
CA ASN A 126 15.96 16.97 2.84
C ASN A 126 14.90 16.26 1.98
N PHE A 127 15.28 15.15 1.33
CA PHE A 127 14.38 14.36 0.47
C PHE A 127 13.81 15.08 -0.75
N THR A 128 14.45 16.16 -1.20
CA THR A 128 14.03 16.94 -2.38
C THR A 128 14.41 16.32 -3.72
N THR A 129 15.27 15.29 -3.70
CA THR A 129 15.75 14.58 -4.88
C THR A 129 15.80 13.08 -4.61
N ILE A 130 16.12 12.29 -5.64
CA ILE A 130 16.42 10.87 -5.52
C ILE A 130 17.82 10.63 -6.03
N THR A 131 18.59 9.85 -5.29
CA THR A 131 19.92 9.41 -5.69
C THR A 131 19.84 8.66 -7.02
N PRO A 132 20.64 9.02 -8.04
CA PRO A 132 20.67 8.31 -9.32
C PRO A 132 20.87 6.81 -9.13
N ARG A 133 20.18 6.00 -9.93
CA ARG A 133 20.19 4.54 -9.80
C ARG A 133 21.59 3.92 -9.86
N SER A 134 22.51 4.53 -10.60
CA SER A 134 23.91 4.12 -10.72
C SER A 134 24.71 4.22 -9.43
N GLU A 135 24.25 5.05 -8.47
CA GLU A 135 24.93 5.26 -7.19
C GLU A 135 24.38 4.37 -6.06
N TRP A 136 23.37 3.54 -6.35
CA TRP A 136 22.76 2.67 -5.35
C TRP A 136 23.73 1.54 -4.97
N LYS A 137 24.02 1.42 -3.67
CA LYS A 137 24.89 0.41 -3.09
C LYS A 137 24.08 -0.82 -2.66
N LEU A 138 23.54 -1.53 -3.65
CA LEU A 138 22.75 -2.73 -3.43
C LEU A 138 23.62 -3.90 -2.94
N ASN A 139 23.07 -4.69 -2.03
CA ASN A 139 23.70 -5.91 -1.55
C ASN A 139 23.21 -7.13 -2.35
N PRO A 140 24.08 -7.89 -3.05
CA PRO A 140 23.66 -9.09 -3.78
C PRO A 140 23.03 -10.17 -2.88
N ASP A 141 23.35 -10.16 -1.59
CA ASP A 141 22.79 -11.09 -0.59
C ASP A 141 21.49 -10.58 0.07
N ALA A 142 20.98 -9.40 -0.32
CA ALA A 142 19.71 -8.88 0.20
C ALA A 142 18.53 -9.76 -0.21
N ALA A 143 17.56 -9.94 0.70
CA ALA A 143 16.34 -10.69 0.42
C ALA A 143 15.41 -9.96 -0.56
N TYR A 144 15.37 -8.63 -0.44
CA TYR A 144 14.55 -7.75 -1.26
C TYR A 144 15.12 -6.32 -1.22
N VAL A 145 14.63 -5.49 -2.14
CA VAL A 145 14.83 -4.04 -2.13
C VAL A 145 13.48 -3.38 -1.84
N HIS A 146 13.40 -2.54 -0.82
CA HIS A 146 12.22 -1.78 -0.46
C HIS A 146 12.40 -0.30 -0.77
N TYR A 147 11.39 0.31 -1.39
CA TYR A 147 11.36 1.75 -1.66
C TYR A 147 9.94 2.28 -1.49
N THR A 148 9.82 3.59 -1.28
CA THR A 148 8.53 4.28 -1.22
C THR A 148 8.31 5.03 -2.54
N PRO A 149 7.36 4.60 -3.40
CA PRO A 149 7.17 5.21 -4.73
C PRO A 149 6.67 6.66 -4.65
N ASN A 150 5.93 7.02 -3.61
CA ASN A 150 5.47 8.39 -3.35
C ASN A 150 5.52 8.69 -1.86
N ASP A 151 6.31 9.68 -1.44
CA ASP A 151 6.30 10.17 -0.06
C ASP A 151 5.38 11.38 0.08
N VAL A 152 4.18 11.13 0.61
CA VAL A 152 3.11 12.14 0.73
C VAL A 152 3.49 13.32 1.63
N LEU A 153 4.47 13.17 2.54
CA LEU A 153 4.88 14.24 3.45
C LEU A 153 5.95 15.15 2.84
N ASN A 154 6.81 14.59 1.98
CA ASN A 154 7.91 15.32 1.37
C ASN A 154 7.69 15.63 -0.13
N ASN A 155 6.57 15.20 -0.70
CA ASN A 155 6.19 15.35 -2.11
C ASN A 155 7.26 14.85 -3.09
N SER A 156 7.94 13.75 -2.74
CA SER A 156 8.97 13.11 -3.55
C SER A 156 8.44 11.82 -4.22
N PHE A 157 8.72 11.66 -5.51
CA PHE A 157 8.27 10.52 -6.32
C PHE A 157 9.45 9.66 -6.76
N THR A 158 9.52 8.42 -6.27
CA THR A 158 10.54 7.45 -6.69
C THR A 158 10.07 6.72 -7.95
N THR A 159 10.61 7.13 -9.10
CA THR A 159 10.44 6.41 -10.37
C THR A 159 11.49 5.32 -10.50
N GLY A 160 11.08 4.13 -10.96
CA GLY A 160 11.97 3.00 -11.24
C GLY A 160 12.76 3.16 -12.53
#